data_AF-A0A3R7PR84-F1
#
_entry.id   AF-A0A3R7PR84-F1
#
_cell.length_a   1.000
_cell.length_b   1.000
_cell.length_c   1.000
_cell.angle_alpha   90.00
_cell.angle_beta   90.00
_cell.angle_gamma   90.00
#
_symmetry.space_group_name_H-M   'P 1'
#
loop_
_entity.id
_entity.type
_entity.pdbx_description
1 polymer ?
#
loop_
_entity_poly.entity_id
_entity_poly.type
_entity_poly.pdbx_seq_one_letter_code
_entity_poly.pdbx_strand_id
1 'polypeptide(L)'
;MPLDFYYMDMSPPCRAVMLTAKAVGVDLNLKLVNIMTGDHRKPEFLKYGKDDSFYPNNPKARCIVDQRLYFDIGTLYQKWADYAYPGLRGQPINHSLLEGIHEALSFLNANLMDFPWAAGNKITVADFSLVATISSMEAAGVNLEQHPRIVQWLKRCKTKMVGYQEANEVEEMYKQCHAAIRIDPTPKIKPKAPKKSDRKKRNAKKQAMDNKGDTGSEKRQAWMATVKEGKAEGAMI
;
A
#
# COMPACT_ATOMS: atom_id res chain seq x y z
N MET A 1 8.10 19.75 -32.06
CA MET A 1 9.18 19.46 -31.09
C MET A 1 9.27 17.96 -30.96
N PRO A 2 10.45 17.34 -31.13
CA PRO A 2 10.58 15.89 -30.96
C PRO A 2 10.26 15.50 -29.52
N LEU A 3 9.53 14.40 -29.34
CA LEU A 3 9.11 13.93 -28.02
C LEU A 3 10.27 13.17 -27.37
N ASP A 4 10.69 13.58 -26.18
CA ASP A 4 11.73 12.88 -25.42
C ASP A 4 11.27 11.48 -25.01
N PHE A 5 12.02 10.45 -25.41
CA PHE A 5 11.76 9.07 -25.04
C PHE A 5 12.97 8.48 -24.30
N TYR A 6 12.84 8.37 -22.97
CA TYR A 6 13.83 7.72 -22.12
C TYR A 6 13.65 6.20 -22.21
N TYR A 7 14.68 5.48 -22.65
CA TYR A 7 14.54 4.07 -23.03
C TYR A 7 15.79 3.23 -22.73
N MET A 8 15.63 1.91 -22.81
CA MET A 8 16.72 0.94 -22.79
C MET A 8 16.53 -0.06 -23.95
N ASP A 9 17.54 -0.23 -24.80
CA ASP A 9 17.45 -0.99 -26.06
C ASP A 9 16.87 -2.40 -25.92
N MET A 10 17.29 -3.15 -24.90
CA MET A 10 16.86 -4.54 -24.71
C MET A 10 15.42 -4.67 -24.17
N SER A 11 14.82 -3.58 -23.69
CA SER A 11 13.53 -3.60 -23.02
C SER A 11 12.38 -3.84 -24.01
N PRO A 12 11.64 -4.97 -23.91
CA PRO A 12 10.46 -5.21 -24.75
C PRO A 12 9.42 -4.07 -24.74
N PRO A 13 9.03 -3.46 -23.60
CA PRO A 13 8.06 -2.35 -23.61
C PRO A 13 8.62 -1.10 -24.29
N CYS A 14 9.93 -0.83 -24.20
CA CYS A 14 10.51 0.31 -24.93
C CYS A 14 10.40 0.11 -26.45
N ARG A 15 10.64 -1.11 -26.94
CA ARG A 15 10.49 -1.47 -28.36
C ARG A 15 9.05 -1.33 -28.84
N ALA A 16 8.05 -1.65 -28.01
CA ALA A 16 6.66 -1.43 -28.35
C ALA A 16 6.36 0.06 -28.64
N VAL A 17 6.86 0.98 -27.81
CA VAL A 17 6.68 2.43 -28.02
C VAL A 17 7.36 2.90 -29.31
N MET A 18 8.57 2.42 -29.58
CA MET A 18 9.29 2.76 -30.83
C MET A 18 8.54 2.29 -32.08
N LEU A 19 7.97 1.08 -32.06
CA LEU A 19 7.15 0.56 -33.15
C LEU A 19 5.90 1.41 -33.36
N THR A 20 5.20 1.76 -32.28
CA THR A 20 4.01 2.62 -32.33
C THR A 20 4.35 4.00 -32.89
N ALA A 21 5.40 4.66 -32.39
CA ALA A 21 5.81 5.98 -32.86
C ALA A 21 6.11 5.99 -34.37
N LYS A 22 6.80 4.95 -34.86
CA LYS A 22 7.04 4.77 -36.29
C LYS A 22 5.75 4.55 -37.09
N ALA A 23 4.79 3.79 -36.55
CA ALA A 23 3.50 3.55 -37.19
C ALA A 23 2.63 4.82 -37.29
N VAL A 24 2.72 5.73 -36.32
CA VAL A 24 1.96 6.99 -36.31
C VAL A 24 2.71 8.18 -36.92
N GLY A 25 3.95 7.98 -37.39
CA GLY A 25 4.78 9.03 -37.99
C GLY A 25 5.28 10.08 -36.98
N VAL A 26 5.51 9.69 -35.72
CA VAL A 26 6.03 10.57 -34.67
C VAL A 26 7.53 10.34 -34.49
N ASP A 27 8.30 11.43 -34.57
CA ASP A 27 9.73 11.42 -34.28
C ASP A 27 9.99 11.47 -32.77
N LEU A 28 10.77 10.50 -32.28
CA LEU A 28 11.21 10.41 -30.89
C LEU A 28 12.65 10.89 -30.75
N ASN A 29 12.91 11.72 -29.73
CA ASN A 29 14.26 12.00 -29.27
C ASN A 29 14.68 10.90 -28.26
N LEU A 30 15.46 9.94 -28.74
CA LEU A 30 15.86 8.78 -27.95
C LEU A 30 16.93 9.14 -26.92
N LYS A 31 16.60 8.98 -25.64
CA LYS A 31 17.51 9.18 -24.50
C LYS A 31 17.78 7.85 -23.81
N LEU A 32 18.95 7.25 -24.09
CA LEU A 32 19.33 5.99 -23.47
C LEU A 32 19.50 6.19 -21.95
N VAL A 33 18.79 5.39 -21.15
CA VAL A 33 18.90 5.34 -19.70
C VAL A 33 19.13 3.90 -19.29
N ASN A 34 20.37 3.58 -18.92
CA ASN A 34 20.71 2.25 -18.45
C ASN A 34 20.37 2.11 -16.96
N ILE A 35 19.33 1.33 -16.67
CA ILE A 35 18.89 1.07 -15.30
C ILE A 35 19.89 0.23 -14.50
N MET A 36 20.69 -0.61 -15.17
CA MET A 36 21.65 -1.51 -14.54
C MET A 36 22.90 -0.76 -14.05
N THR A 37 23.32 0.28 -14.78
CA THR A 37 24.41 1.17 -14.35
C THR A 37 23.94 2.30 -13.44
N GLY A 38 22.62 2.39 -13.18
CA GLY A 38 22.06 3.39 -12.29
C GLY A 38 21.84 4.76 -12.92
N ASP A 39 21.76 4.88 -14.26
CA ASP A 39 21.58 6.19 -14.93
C ASP A 39 20.30 6.93 -14.50
N HIS A 40 19.27 6.18 -14.11
CA HIS A 40 18.02 6.70 -13.53
C HIS A 40 18.21 7.42 -12.18
N ARG A 41 19.44 7.43 -11.64
CA ARG A 41 19.83 8.09 -10.39
C ARG A 41 20.73 9.31 -10.62
N LYS A 42 20.91 9.76 -11.86
CA LYS A 42 21.64 10.99 -12.14
C LYS A 42 20.87 12.24 -11.61
N PRO A 43 21.55 13.37 -11.35
CA PRO A 43 20.93 14.54 -10.72
C PRO A 43 19.66 15.05 -11.42
N GLU A 44 19.58 14.94 -12.75
CA GLU A 44 18.42 15.33 -13.53
C GLU A 44 17.15 14.53 -13.19
N PHE A 45 17.29 13.28 -12.73
CA PHE A 45 16.20 12.42 -12.28
C PHE A 45 15.93 12.55 -10.79
N LEU A 46 16.96 12.88 -9.99
CA LEU A 46 16.83 13.02 -8.53
C LEU A 46 16.39 14.41 -8.08
N LYS A 47 16.36 15.41 -8.96
CA LYS A 47 16.13 16.83 -8.63
C LYS A 47 14.86 17.14 -7.83
N TYR A 48 13.85 16.27 -7.85
CA TYR A 48 12.58 16.47 -7.14
C TYR A 48 12.55 15.82 -5.75
N GLY A 49 13.31 14.75 -5.56
CA GLY A 49 13.47 14.09 -4.26
C GLY A 49 14.50 14.85 -3.43
N LYS A 50 14.07 15.87 -2.68
CA LYS A 50 14.96 16.70 -1.84
C LYS A 50 15.70 15.86 -0.79
N ASP A 51 15.07 14.82 -0.29
CA ASP A 51 15.58 13.88 0.68
C ASP A 51 14.98 12.48 0.46
N ASP A 52 15.32 11.52 1.33
CA ASP A 52 14.76 10.17 1.32
C ASP A 52 13.52 10.01 2.22
N SER A 53 12.90 11.12 2.66
CA SER A 53 11.80 11.08 3.63
C SER A 53 10.59 10.32 3.12
N PHE A 54 10.19 10.53 1.85
CA PHE A 54 9.03 9.85 1.26
C PHE A 54 9.35 8.47 0.70
N TYR A 55 10.61 8.17 0.44
CA TYR A 55 11.06 6.88 -0.08
C TYR A 55 12.45 6.52 0.46
N PRO A 56 12.52 5.95 1.68
CA PRO A 56 13.75 5.77 2.44
C PRO A 56 14.83 5.01 1.67
N ASN A 57 16.10 5.41 1.78
CA ASN A 57 17.22 4.64 1.20
C ASN A 57 17.58 3.40 2.03
N ASN A 58 17.19 3.38 3.30
CA ASN A 58 17.38 2.21 4.16
C ASN A 58 16.62 1.00 3.58
N PRO A 59 17.30 -0.12 3.27
CA PRO A 59 16.66 -1.26 2.61
C PRO A 59 15.49 -1.88 3.39
N LYS A 60 15.56 -1.90 4.72
CA LYS A 60 14.49 -2.47 5.55
C LYS A 60 13.24 -1.60 5.52
N ALA A 61 13.41 -0.29 5.64
CA ALA A 61 12.28 0.65 5.54
C ALA A 61 11.69 0.66 4.13
N ARG A 62 12.55 0.67 3.10
CA ARG A 62 12.14 0.64 1.69
C ARG A 62 11.34 -0.61 1.35
N CYS A 63 11.75 -1.78 1.83
CA CYS A 63 11.04 -3.04 1.60
C CYS A 63 9.58 -2.97 2.09
N ILE A 64 9.31 -2.30 3.21
CA ILE A 64 7.93 -2.09 3.68
C ILE A 64 7.17 -1.17 2.73
N VAL A 65 7.77 -0.05 2.29
CA VAL A 65 7.14 0.86 1.33
C VAL A 65 6.80 0.14 0.02
N ASP A 66 7.77 -0.60 -0.53
CA ASP A 66 7.59 -1.38 -1.77
C ASP A 66 6.49 -2.42 -1.61
N GLN A 67 6.49 -3.15 -0.49
CA GLN A 67 5.45 -4.13 -0.20
C GLN A 67 4.05 -3.49 -0.20
N ARG A 68 3.90 -2.27 0.34
CA ARG A 68 2.61 -1.55 0.34
C ARG A 68 2.20 -1.11 -1.06
N LEU A 69 3.15 -0.67 -1.89
CA LEU A 69 2.90 -0.31 -3.29
C LEU A 69 2.47 -1.52 -4.12
N TYR A 70 3.15 -2.67 -3.97
CA TYR A 70 2.78 -3.92 -4.63
C TYR A 70 1.43 -4.45 -4.13
N PHE A 71 1.16 -4.32 -2.83
CA PHE A 71 -0.16 -4.65 -2.27
C PHE A 71 -1.26 -3.77 -2.89
N ASP A 72 -1.01 -2.46 -3.05
CA ASP A 72 -1.99 -1.55 -3.65
C ASP A 72 -2.31 -1.98 -5.09
N ILE A 73 -1.32 -2.01 -5.98
CA ILE A 73 -1.54 -2.33 -7.40
C ILE A 73 -2.03 -3.77 -7.61
N GLY A 74 -1.47 -4.74 -6.89
CA GLY A 74 -1.71 -6.17 -7.14
C GLY A 74 -2.85 -6.78 -6.33
N THR A 75 -3.33 -6.11 -5.29
CA THR A 75 -4.39 -6.64 -4.42
C THR A 75 -5.52 -5.64 -4.22
N LEU A 76 -5.24 -4.49 -3.61
CA LEU A 76 -6.28 -3.57 -3.16
C LEU A 76 -6.98 -2.89 -4.34
N TYR A 77 -6.20 -2.23 -5.20
CA TYR A 77 -6.69 -1.55 -6.38
C TYR A 77 -7.24 -2.53 -7.42
N GLN A 78 -6.59 -3.68 -7.62
CA GLN A 78 -7.08 -4.69 -8.56
C GLN A 78 -8.50 -5.15 -8.18
N LYS A 79 -8.73 -5.54 -6.92
CA LYS A 79 -10.05 -5.96 -6.45
C LYS A 79 -11.08 -4.82 -6.51
N TRP A 80 -10.65 -3.59 -6.25
CA TRP A 80 -11.50 -2.41 -6.42
C TRP A 80 -11.89 -2.19 -7.89
N ALA A 81 -10.94 -2.26 -8.81
CA ALA A 81 -11.18 -2.07 -10.24
C ALA A 81 -12.11 -3.15 -10.78
N ASP A 82 -11.90 -4.42 -10.41
CA ASP A 82 -12.75 -5.55 -10.81
C ASP A 82 -14.21 -5.35 -10.38
N TYR A 83 -14.42 -4.75 -9.20
CA TYR A 83 -15.74 -4.45 -8.67
C TYR A 83 -16.36 -3.19 -9.29
N ALA A 84 -15.61 -2.09 -9.38
CA ALA A 84 -16.13 -0.76 -9.70
C ALA A 84 -16.23 -0.49 -11.19
N TYR A 85 -15.25 -0.92 -12.00
CA TYR A 85 -15.15 -0.57 -13.43
C TYR A 85 -16.33 -1.05 -14.28
N PRO A 86 -16.94 -2.23 -14.06
CA PRO A 86 -18.19 -2.59 -14.73
C PRO A 86 -19.27 -1.53 -14.49
N GLY A 87 -19.46 -1.09 -13.24
CA GLY A 87 -20.40 -0.04 -12.87
C GLY A 87 -20.09 1.31 -13.54
N LEU A 88 -18.81 1.71 -13.59
CA LEU A 88 -18.37 2.93 -14.30
C LEU A 88 -18.76 2.91 -15.79
N ARG A 89 -18.84 1.72 -16.39
CA ARG A 89 -19.18 1.50 -17.81
C ARG A 89 -20.68 1.22 -18.03
N GLY A 90 -21.51 1.38 -16.99
CA GLY A 90 -22.95 1.09 -17.05
C GLY A 90 -23.30 -0.40 -17.10
N GLN A 91 -22.37 -1.29 -16.73
CA GLN A 91 -22.60 -2.73 -16.65
C GLN A 91 -23.04 -3.15 -15.24
N PRO A 92 -23.74 -4.29 -15.10
CA PRO A 92 -24.10 -4.83 -13.79
C PRO A 92 -22.86 -5.06 -12.90
N ILE A 93 -22.98 -4.71 -11.62
CA ILE A 93 -21.93 -4.91 -10.62
C ILE A 93 -22.11 -6.28 -9.98
N ASN A 94 -21.01 -7.04 -9.87
CA ASN A 94 -21.01 -8.28 -9.10
C ASN A 94 -20.71 -7.99 -7.62
N HIS A 95 -21.76 -7.93 -6.79
CA HIS A 95 -21.63 -7.71 -5.35
C HIS A 95 -20.87 -8.81 -4.61
N SER A 96 -20.70 -10.01 -5.17
CA SER A 96 -19.89 -11.07 -4.52
C SER A 96 -18.41 -10.68 -4.41
N LEU A 97 -17.93 -9.72 -5.22
CA LEU A 97 -16.54 -9.25 -5.19
C LEU A 97 -16.23 -8.35 -3.99
N LEU A 98 -17.24 -7.82 -3.30
CA LEU A 98 -17.08 -6.99 -2.11
C LEU A 98 -16.38 -7.72 -0.96
N GLU A 99 -16.59 -9.03 -0.83
CA GLU A 99 -15.91 -9.83 0.18
C GLU A 99 -14.39 -9.75 0.01
N GLY A 100 -13.91 -9.86 -1.24
CA GLY A 100 -12.50 -9.73 -1.56
C GLY A 100 -11.95 -8.34 -1.25
N ILE A 101 -12.74 -7.28 -1.49
CA ILE A 101 -12.36 -5.91 -1.12
C ILE A 101 -12.20 -5.81 0.40
N HIS A 102 -13.16 -6.32 1.18
CA HIS A 102 -13.09 -6.29 2.64
C HIS A 102 -11.97 -7.16 3.21
N GLU A 103 -11.59 -8.25 2.55
CA GLU A 103 -10.39 -9.02 2.89
C GLU A 103 -9.13 -8.16 2.74
N ALA A 104 -8.97 -7.47 1.61
CA ALA A 104 -7.85 -6.56 1.37
C ALA A 104 -7.84 -5.38 2.35
N LEU A 105 -9.00 -4.79 2.63
CA LEU A 105 -9.15 -3.76 3.66
C LEU A 105 -8.78 -4.29 5.05
N SER A 106 -9.14 -5.53 5.38
CA SER A 106 -8.76 -6.16 6.66
C SER A 106 -7.25 -6.31 6.78
N PHE A 107 -6.57 -6.72 5.70
CA PHE A 107 -5.12 -6.78 5.64
C PHE A 107 -4.48 -5.41 5.85
N LEU A 108 -4.92 -4.37 5.15
CA LEU A 108 -4.40 -3.02 5.31
C LEU A 108 -4.66 -2.50 6.73
N ASN A 109 -5.87 -2.68 7.25
CA ASN A 109 -6.24 -2.29 8.60
C ASN A 109 -5.35 -2.97 9.65
N ALA A 110 -5.04 -4.26 9.49
CA ALA A 110 -4.10 -4.97 10.36
C ALA A 110 -2.65 -4.45 10.24
N ASN A 111 -2.23 -4.02 9.06
CA ASN A 111 -0.89 -3.51 8.81
C ASN A 111 -0.67 -2.05 9.27
N LEU A 112 -1.75 -1.30 9.47
CA LEU A 112 -1.75 -0.02 10.18
C LEU A 112 -1.66 -0.20 11.71
N MET A 113 -1.37 -1.41 12.22
CA MET A 113 -1.51 -1.71 13.64
C MET A 113 -0.54 -0.94 14.54
N ASP A 114 0.67 -0.71 14.04
CA ASP A 114 1.81 -0.28 14.85
C ASP A 114 2.23 1.17 14.59
N PHE A 115 1.65 1.81 13.57
CA PHE A 115 2.18 3.07 13.05
C PHE A 115 1.11 4.04 12.53
N PRO A 116 1.37 5.36 12.56
CA PRO A 116 0.44 6.38 12.06
C PRO A 116 0.30 6.42 10.53
N TRP A 117 1.24 5.83 9.79
CA TRP A 117 1.28 5.78 8.32
C TRP A 117 1.49 4.35 7.82
N ALA A 118 1.17 4.10 6.56
CA ALA A 118 1.08 2.77 5.96
C ALA A 118 2.38 1.95 6.04
N ALA A 119 3.52 2.63 5.98
CA ALA A 119 4.85 2.00 6.00
C ALA A 119 5.68 2.31 7.27
N GLY A 120 5.10 2.99 8.27
CA GLY A 120 5.82 3.30 9.50
C GLY A 120 5.47 4.65 10.13
N ASN A 121 6.41 5.19 10.91
CA ASN A 121 6.21 6.45 11.64
C ASN A 121 6.19 7.71 10.77
N LYS A 122 6.62 7.62 9.52
CA LYS A 122 6.68 8.74 8.57
C LYS A 122 5.79 8.45 7.37
N ILE A 123 5.23 9.51 6.80
CA ILE A 123 4.48 9.46 5.54
C ILE A 123 5.43 9.08 4.40
N THR A 124 4.97 8.25 3.48
CA THR A 124 5.76 7.76 2.33
C THR A 124 4.92 7.74 1.05
N VAL A 125 5.56 7.44 -0.09
CA VAL A 125 4.87 7.22 -1.36
C VAL A 125 3.79 6.13 -1.29
N ALA A 126 3.91 5.17 -0.38
CA ALA A 126 2.86 4.18 -0.14
C ALA A 126 1.56 4.80 0.36
N ASP A 127 1.63 5.82 1.23
CA ASP A 127 0.44 6.50 1.73
C ASP A 127 -0.29 7.25 0.61
N PHE A 128 0.44 7.90 -0.29
CA PHE A 128 -0.15 8.60 -1.44
C PHE A 128 -0.83 7.64 -2.42
N SER A 129 -0.24 6.47 -2.67
CA SER A 129 -0.84 5.43 -3.52
C SER A 129 -2.11 4.88 -2.88
N LEU A 130 -2.00 4.38 -1.65
CA LEU A 130 -3.11 3.74 -0.95
C LEU A 130 -4.27 4.70 -0.72
N VAL A 131 -4.00 5.99 -0.43
CA VAL A 131 -5.08 6.93 -0.13
C VAL A 131 -5.92 7.21 -1.37
N ALA A 132 -5.33 7.26 -2.56
CA ALA A 132 -6.07 7.45 -3.81
C ALA A 132 -7.04 6.29 -4.05
N THR A 133 -6.62 5.05 -3.77
CA THR A 133 -7.48 3.86 -3.85
C THR A 133 -8.59 3.90 -2.77
N ILE A 134 -8.24 4.17 -1.52
CA ILE A 134 -9.18 4.14 -0.39
C ILE A 134 -10.19 5.30 -0.46
N SER A 135 -9.78 6.51 -0.85
CA SER A 135 -10.71 7.63 -1.04
C SER A 135 -11.68 7.38 -2.19
N SER A 136 -11.23 6.71 -3.26
CA SER A 136 -12.12 6.28 -4.35
C SER A 136 -13.18 5.28 -3.87
N MET A 137 -12.80 4.32 -3.02
CA MET A 137 -13.75 3.39 -2.39
C MET A 137 -14.75 4.11 -1.46
N GLU A 138 -14.26 5.04 -0.64
CA GLU A 138 -15.11 5.85 0.25
C GLU A 138 -16.11 6.70 -0.56
N ALA A 139 -15.64 7.37 -1.61
CA ALA A 139 -16.47 8.19 -2.50
C ALA A 139 -17.56 7.36 -3.21
N ALA A 140 -17.24 6.11 -3.56
CA ALA A 140 -18.19 5.18 -4.15
C ALA A 140 -19.18 4.58 -3.14
N GLY A 141 -18.93 4.70 -1.83
CA GLY A 141 -19.82 4.26 -0.76
C GLY A 141 -19.49 2.89 -0.16
N VAL A 142 -18.28 2.36 -0.38
CA VAL A 142 -17.81 1.14 0.31
C VAL A 142 -17.75 1.40 1.81
N ASN A 143 -18.28 0.48 2.62
CA ASN A 143 -18.32 0.67 4.06
C ASN A 143 -16.95 0.48 4.72
N LEU A 144 -16.29 1.59 5.06
CA LEU A 144 -15.01 1.57 5.78
C LEU A 144 -15.15 1.50 7.31
N GLU A 145 -16.37 1.60 7.88
CA GLU A 145 -16.58 1.65 9.34
C GLU A 145 -16.08 0.39 10.07
N GLN A 146 -16.07 -0.75 9.37
CA GLN A 146 -15.56 -2.01 9.89
C GLN A 146 -14.02 -2.02 10.03
N HIS A 147 -13.34 -1.04 9.44
CA HIS A 147 -11.89 -0.89 9.37
C HIS A 147 -11.44 0.40 10.10
N PRO A 148 -11.57 0.46 11.44
CA PRO A 148 -11.42 1.71 12.18
C PRO A 148 -10.03 2.35 12.07
N ARG A 149 -8.97 1.58 11.80
CA ARG A 149 -7.63 2.15 11.62
C ARG A 149 -7.49 2.78 10.25
N ILE A 150 -8.09 2.19 9.21
CA ILE A 150 -8.21 2.82 7.90
C ILE A 150 -8.98 4.14 8.03
N VAL A 151 -10.10 4.16 8.75
CA VAL A 151 -10.87 5.40 8.97
C VAL A 151 -10.02 6.49 9.64
N GLN A 152 -9.25 6.13 10.66
CA GLN A 152 -8.35 7.07 11.34
C GLN A 152 -7.20 7.56 10.45
N TRP A 153 -6.58 6.64 9.71
CA TRP A 153 -5.51 6.94 8.76
C TRP A 153 -6.03 7.80 7.60
N LEU A 154 -7.20 7.52 7.05
CA LEU A 154 -7.84 8.31 5.99
C LEU A 154 -8.15 9.73 6.46
N LYS A 155 -8.67 9.89 7.69
CA LYS A 155 -8.85 11.22 8.30
C LYS A 155 -7.52 11.98 8.42
N ARG A 156 -6.43 11.27 8.75
CA ARG A 156 -5.09 11.87 8.79
C ARG A 156 -4.64 12.31 7.40
N CYS A 157 -4.83 11.48 6.39
CA CYS A 157 -4.50 11.83 5.00
C CYS A 157 -5.26 13.08 4.54
N LYS A 158 -6.58 13.11 4.72
CA LYS A 158 -7.46 14.25 4.42
C LYS A 158 -6.99 15.58 5.03
N THR A 159 -6.36 15.52 6.19
CA THR A 159 -5.98 16.72 6.97
C THR A 159 -4.50 17.10 6.87
N LYS A 160 -3.63 16.16 6.48
CA LYS A 160 -2.17 16.35 6.50
C LYS A 160 -1.51 16.31 5.13
N MET A 161 -2.17 15.73 4.11
CA MET A 161 -1.61 15.68 2.76
C MET A 161 -1.91 16.95 1.99
N VAL A 162 -0.85 17.65 1.57
CA VAL A 162 -0.95 18.79 0.67
C VAL A 162 -1.47 18.30 -0.68
N GLY A 163 -2.44 19.01 -1.27
CA GLY A 163 -3.06 18.63 -2.55
C GLY A 163 -4.11 17.51 -2.45
N TYR A 164 -4.46 17.04 -1.24
CA TYR A 164 -5.45 15.96 -1.10
C TYR A 164 -6.80 16.31 -1.74
N GLN A 165 -7.31 17.53 -1.50
CA GLN A 165 -8.60 17.95 -2.03
C GLN A 165 -8.57 17.98 -3.56
N GLU A 166 -7.61 18.70 -4.15
CA GLU A 166 -7.40 18.81 -5.59
C GLU A 166 -7.30 17.43 -6.27
N ALA A 167 -6.49 16.52 -5.71
CA ALA A 167 -6.32 15.17 -6.26
C ALA A 167 -7.61 14.31 -6.19
N ASN A 168 -8.57 14.69 -5.34
CA ASN A 168 -9.83 13.98 -5.15
C ASN A 168 -11.05 14.75 -5.69
N GLU A 169 -10.88 15.84 -6.45
CA GLU A 169 -12.01 16.56 -7.08
C GLU A 169 -12.78 15.69 -8.11
N VAL A 170 -12.24 14.51 -8.45
CA VAL A 170 -12.94 13.45 -9.19
C VAL A 170 -14.04 12.74 -8.36
N GLU A 171 -14.28 13.16 -7.11
CA GLU A 171 -15.32 12.60 -6.25
C GLU A 171 -16.70 12.64 -6.91
N GLU A 172 -17.01 13.69 -7.68
CA GLU A 172 -18.26 13.78 -8.43
C GLU A 172 -18.37 12.72 -9.54
N MET A 173 -17.27 12.36 -10.20
CA MET A 173 -17.25 11.25 -11.15
C MET A 173 -17.59 9.93 -10.44
N TYR A 174 -16.97 9.65 -9.28
CA TYR A 174 -17.27 8.43 -8.52
C TYR A 174 -18.67 8.44 -7.89
N LYS A 175 -19.22 9.61 -7.53
CA LYS A 175 -20.61 9.78 -7.12
C LYS A 175 -21.59 9.54 -8.28
N GLN A 176 -21.21 9.90 -9.51
CA GLN A 176 -21.94 9.61 -10.75
C GLN A 176 -21.88 8.13 -11.16
N CYS A 177 -20.99 7.34 -10.57
CA CYS A 177 -21.06 5.88 -10.67
C CYS A 177 -22.14 5.27 -9.75
N HIS A 178 -22.92 6.17 -9.15
CA HIS A 178 -24.36 6.16 -8.85
C HIS A 178 -24.94 4.91 -8.20
N ALA A 179 -25.64 5.13 -7.06
CA ALA A 179 -26.76 4.36 -6.49
C ALA A 179 -26.59 2.84 -6.25
N ALA A 180 -26.04 2.07 -7.19
CA ALA A 180 -25.75 0.64 -7.11
C ALA A 180 -24.64 0.32 -6.10
N ILE A 181 -23.60 1.16 -5.97
CA ILE A 181 -22.49 0.93 -5.02
C ILE A 181 -22.85 1.41 -3.60
N ARG A 182 -23.66 2.46 -3.46
CA ARG A 182 -24.00 3.10 -2.17
C ARG A 182 -24.76 2.18 -1.21
N ILE A 183 -25.44 1.17 -1.73
CA ILE A 183 -26.00 0.10 -0.92
C ILE A 183 -24.94 -1.00 -0.89
N ASP A 184 -23.87 -0.79 -0.14
CA ASP A 184 -22.99 -1.89 0.24
C ASP A 184 -23.86 -2.90 1.02
N PRO A 185 -24.17 -4.08 0.46
CA PRO A 185 -25.00 -5.08 1.13
C PRO A 185 -24.28 -5.70 2.34
N THR A 186 -23.00 -5.39 2.55
CA THR A 186 -22.23 -5.88 3.69
C THR A 186 -22.89 -5.39 4.99
N PRO A 187 -23.36 -6.31 5.86
CA PRO A 187 -24.07 -5.93 7.07
C PRO A 187 -23.23 -5.01 7.94
N LYS A 188 -23.82 -3.92 8.45
CA LYS A 188 -23.19 -3.11 9.51
C LYS A 188 -23.02 -3.98 10.75
N ILE A 189 -21.82 -4.50 10.97
CA ILE A 189 -21.51 -5.25 12.19
C ILE A 189 -21.49 -4.25 13.35
N LYS A 190 -22.52 -4.27 14.21
CA LYS A 190 -22.50 -3.50 15.47
C LYS A 190 -21.22 -3.87 16.22
N PRO A 191 -20.43 -2.90 16.72
CA PRO A 191 -19.22 -3.20 17.47
C PRO A 191 -19.57 -4.15 18.62
N LYS A 192 -19.06 -5.38 18.57
CA LYS A 192 -19.29 -6.37 19.63
C LYS A 192 -18.60 -5.83 20.89
N ALA A 193 -19.38 -5.55 21.93
CA ALA A 193 -18.86 -5.24 23.25
C ALA A 193 -17.86 -6.35 23.64
N PRO A 194 -16.66 -6.02 24.12
CA PRO A 194 -15.65 -7.03 24.43
C PRO A 194 -16.24 -8.00 25.46
N LYS A 195 -16.32 -9.29 25.11
CA LYS A 195 -16.84 -10.32 26.02
C LYS A 195 -15.97 -10.31 27.27
N LYS A 196 -16.58 -10.26 28.46
CA LYS A 196 -15.88 -10.25 29.76
C LYS A 196 -14.85 -11.41 29.88
N SER A 197 -15.08 -12.53 29.17
CA SER A 197 -14.15 -13.66 29.06
C SER A 197 -12.80 -13.29 28.42
N ASP A 198 -12.80 -12.41 27.43
CA ASP A 198 -11.60 -12.09 26.63
C ASP A 198 -10.68 -11.13 27.38
N ARG A 199 -11.26 -10.27 28.23
CA ARG A 199 -10.51 -9.40 29.15
C ARG A 199 -9.81 -10.22 30.24
N LYS A 200 -10.47 -11.26 30.77
CA LYS A 200 -9.89 -12.17 31.77
C LYS A 200 -8.77 -13.03 31.16
N LYS A 201 -8.96 -13.54 29.93
CA LYS A 201 -7.91 -14.27 29.19
C LYS A 201 -6.70 -13.39 28.84
N ARG A 202 -6.91 -12.13 28.43
CA ARG A 202 -5.81 -11.19 28.15
C ARG A 202 -5.02 -10.83 29.40
N ASN A 203 -5.69 -10.59 30.53
CA ASN A 203 -5.02 -10.30 31.80
C ASN A 203 -4.22 -11.51 32.32
N ALA A 204 -4.77 -12.72 32.22
CA ALA A 204 -4.05 -13.94 32.58
C ALA A 204 -2.84 -14.21 31.67
N LYS A 205 -2.96 -13.94 30.36
CA LYS A 205 -1.85 -14.09 29.41
C LYS A 205 -0.74 -13.07 29.64
N LYS A 206 -1.10 -11.85 30.06
CA LYS A 206 -0.15 -10.78 30.43
C LYS A 206 0.58 -11.14 31.72
N GLN A 207 -0.14 -11.56 32.78
CA GLN A 207 0.47 -12.06 34.02
C GLN A 207 1.39 -13.28 33.80
N ALA A 208 1.03 -14.19 32.89
CA ALA A 208 1.87 -15.34 32.56
C ALA A 208 3.12 -14.97 31.74
N MET A 209 3.09 -13.86 30.99
CA MET A 209 4.27 -13.31 30.32
C MET A 209 5.17 -12.56 31.29
N ASP A 210 4.60 -11.75 32.17
CA ASP A 210 5.34 -10.99 33.19
C ASP A 210 6.04 -11.93 34.19
N ASN A 211 5.42 -13.07 34.54
CA ASN A 211 6.01 -14.08 35.43
C ASN A 211 7.07 -14.98 34.76
N LYS A 212 7.18 -15.00 33.42
CA LYS A 212 8.10 -15.92 32.72
C LYS A 212 9.54 -15.43 32.62
N GLY A 213 9.82 -14.18 32.99
CA GLY A 213 11.16 -13.58 32.84
C GLY A 213 11.62 -13.53 31.38
N ASP A 214 12.61 -12.68 31.08
CA ASP A 214 13.12 -12.47 29.73
C ASP A 214 14.05 -13.62 29.25
N THR A 215 13.51 -14.84 29.23
CA THR A 215 14.19 -16.05 28.75
C THR A 215 14.52 -15.99 27.25
N GLY A 216 13.93 -15.05 26.52
CA GLY A 216 14.16 -14.84 25.09
C GLY A 216 15.45 -14.06 24.81
N SER A 217 15.76 -13.03 25.59
CA SER A 217 17.00 -12.27 25.40
C SER A 217 18.24 -13.07 25.85
N GLU A 218 18.13 -13.85 26.92
CA GLU A 218 19.22 -14.72 27.41
C GLU A 218 19.59 -15.79 26.38
N LYS A 219 18.59 -16.48 25.81
CA LYS A 219 18.81 -17.48 24.75
C LYS A 219 19.43 -16.88 23.49
N ARG A 220 19.06 -15.63 23.16
CA ARG A 220 19.61 -14.91 22.02
C ARG A 220 21.05 -14.48 22.27
N GLN A 221 21.40 -14.03 23.47
CA GLN A 221 22.77 -13.70 23.83
C GLN A 221 23.68 -14.94 23.82
N ALA A 222 23.21 -16.06 24.37
CA ALA A 222 23.93 -17.33 24.34
C ALA A 222 24.16 -17.82 22.90
N TRP A 223 23.16 -17.75 22.03
CA TRP A 223 23.33 -18.12 20.61
C TRP A 223 24.32 -17.19 19.89
N MET A 224 24.25 -15.87 20.11
CA MET A 224 25.20 -14.92 19.53
C MET A 224 26.65 -15.16 19.99
N ALA A 225 26.87 -15.67 21.21
CA ALA A 225 28.19 -16.09 21.67
C ALA A 225 28.69 -17.33 20.90
N THR A 226 27.83 -18.33 20.66
CA THR A 226 28.18 -19.51 19.86
C THR A 226 28.46 -19.19 18.38
N VAL A 227 27.79 -18.17 17.83
CA VAL A 227 28.07 -17.63 16.48
C VAL A 227 29.45 -16.97 16.42
N LYS A 228 29.83 -16.20 17.45
CA LYS A 228 31.17 -15.57 17.52
C LYS A 228 32.31 -16.59 17.61
N GLU A 229 32.06 -17.74 18.21
CA GLU A 229 33.02 -18.86 18.29
C GLU A 229 33.02 -19.76 17.04
N GLY A 230 32.17 -19.48 16.04
CA GLY A 230 32.10 -20.26 14.80
C GLY A 230 31.44 -21.64 14.95
N LYS A 231 30.65 -21.86 16.02
CA LYS A 231 30.08 -23.18 16.38
C LYS A 231 28.56 -23.29 16.16
N ALA A 232 27.91 -22.28 15.57
CA ALA A 232 26.46 -22.28 15.43
C ALA A 232 26.00 -22.98 14.14
N GLU A 233 25.36 -24.15 14.27
CA GLU A 233 24.63 -24.81 13.17
C GLU A 233 23.11 -24.65 13.34
N GLY A 234 22.42 -24.22 12.28
CA GLY A 234 20.97 -24.04 12.23
C GLY A 234 20.45 -22.67 12.70
N ALA A 235 19.48 -22.09 11.98
CA ALA A 235 18.82 -20.84 12.35
C ALA A 235 17.69 -21.09 13.37
N MET A 236 17.61 -20.28 14.42
CA MET A 236 16.42 -20.23 15.29
C MET A 236 15.23 -19.71 14.47
N ILE A 237 14.25 -20.58 14.21
CA ILE A 237 12.89 -20.19 13.76
C ILE A 237 12.09 -19.75 14.99
#